data_AF-A0A1B2DDC9-F1
#
_entry.id   AF-A0A1B2DDC9-F1
#
_cell.length_a   1.000
_cell.length_b   1.000
_cell.length_c   1.000
_cell.angle_alpha   90.00
_cell.angle_beta   90.00
_cell.angle_gamma   90.00
#
_symmetry.space_group_name_H-M   'P 1'
#
loop_
_entity.id
_entity.type
_entity.pdbx_description
1 polymer ?
#
loop_
_entity_poly.entity_id
_entity_poly.type
_entity_poly.pdbx_seq_one_letter_code
_entity_poly.pdbx_strand_id
1 'polypeptide(L)'
;MAEVRLSYDGLKGQGQKVHGQKEQFDALLASVMGTINQLESVWSDKAAKDFMDQVRGMEPTFKKFGEALEGLSKHMINVSNKYEELSNNVISSQKF
;
A
#
# COMPACT_ATOMS: atom_id res chain seq x y z
N MET A 1 -34.34 2.31 2.42
CA MET A 1 -33.11 3.07 2.11
C MET A 1 -31.95 2.25 2.67
N ALA A 2 -30.94 1.95 1.86
CA ALA A 2 -29.80 1.16 2.32
C ALA A 2 -29.11 1.90 3.48
N GLU A 3 -29.11 1.28 4.65
CA GLU A 3 -28.49 1.80 5.87
C GLU A 3 -26.99 1.90 5.60
N VAL A 4 -26.49 3.13 5.39
CA VAL A 4 -25.07 3.39 5.18
C VAL A 4 -24.34 3.09 6.49
N ARG A 5 -23.95 1.83 6.69
CA ARG A 5 -23.04 1.40 7.75
C ARG A 5 -21.59 1.70 7.36
N LEU A 6 -21.29 2.92 6.91
CA LEU A 6 -19.91 3.37 6.87
C LEU A 6 -19.53 3.81 8.29
N SER A 7 -18.94 2.91 9.06
CA SER A 7 -18.17 3.34 10.22
C SER A 7 -16.94 4.08 9.68
N TYR A 8 -16.90 5.41 9.84
CA TYR A 8 -15.77 6.23 9.42
C TYR A 8 -14.47 5.69 10.02
N ASP A 9 -14.46 5.42 11.32
CA ASP A 9 -13.36 4.77 12.02
C ASP A 9 -13.01 3.39 11.43
N GLY A 10 -14.02 2.62 11.04
CA GLY A 10 -13.83 1.34 10.36
C GLY A 10 -13.07 1.49 9.04
N LEU A 11 -13.48 2.44 8.18
CA LEU A 11 -12.83 2.66 6.89
C LEU A 11 -11.40 3.21 7.05
N LYS A 12 -11.20 4.15 7.97
CA LYS A 12 -9.89 4.69 8.33
C LYS A 12 -8.96 3.59 8.84
N GLY A 13 -9.45 2.73 9.73
CA GLY A 13 -8.70 1.59 10.26
C GLY A 13 -8.31 0.58 9.19
N GLN A 14 -9.17 0.34 8.19
CA GLN A 14 -8.80 -0.52 7.06
C GLN A 14 -7.78 0.15 6.13
N GLY A 15 -7.88 1.46 5.89
CA GLY A 15 -6.85 2.21 5.16
C GLY A 15 -5.48 2.14 5.83
N GLN A 16 -5.44 2.28 7.17
CA GLN A 16 -4.21 2.10 7.95
C GLN A 16 -3.63 0.68 7.84
N LYS A 17 -4.48 -0.36 7.84
CA LYS A 17 -4.01 -1.74 7.62
C LYS A 17 -3.38 -1.92 6.25
N VAL A 18 -3.99 -1.37 5.20
CA VAL A 18 -3.44 -1.40 3.84
C VAL A 18 -2.10 -0.66 3.77
N HIS A 19 -1.96 0.46 4.50
CA HIS A 19 -0.66 1.13 4.62
C HIS A 19 0.39 0.24 5.29
N GLY A 20 0.05 -0.40 6.41
CA GLY A 20 0.98 -1.34 7.06
C GLY A 20 1.37 -2.53 6.18
N GLN A 21 0.46 -3.03 5.34
CA GLN A 21 0.76 -4.06 4.35
C GLN A 21 1.75 -3.57 3.29
N LYS A 22 1.65 -2.32 2.86
CA LYS A 22 2.65 -1.70 1.98
C LYS A 22 4.02 -1.65 2.64
N GLU A 23 4.10 -1.20 3.89
CA GLU A 23 5.38 -1.14 4.61
C GLU A 23 6.04 -2.53 4.72
N GLN A 24 5.24 -3.57 5.01
CA GLN A 24 5.70 -4.95 5.03
C GLN A 24 6.18 -5.42 3.64
N PHE A 25 5.46 -5.04 2.58
CA PHE A 25 5.84 -5.34 1.21
C PHE A 25 7.16 -4.66 0.82
N ASP A 26 7.32 -3.38 1.13
CA ASP A 26 8.54 -2.62 0.84
C ASP A 26 9.76 -3.22 1.60
N ALA A 27 9.57 -3.61 2.85
CA ALA A 27 10.59 -4.29 3.65
C ALA A 27 10.97 -5.66 3.07
N LEU A 28 9.98 -6.46 2.66
CA LEU A 28 10.22 -7.75 2.01
C LEU A 28 11.00 -7.58 0.71
N LEU A 29 10.61 -6.62 -0.12
CA LEU A 29 11.29 -6.33 -1.38
C LEU A 29 12.75 -5.93 -1.13
N ALA A 30 13.01 -5.05 -0.15
CA ALA A 30 14.36 -4.67 0.23
C ALA A 30 15.19 -5.88 0.68
N SER A 31 14.60 -6.78 1.47
CA SER A 31 15.25 -8.02 1.89
C SER A 31 15.61 -8.92 0.70
N VAL A 32 14.68 -9.13 -0.23
CA VAL A 32 14.89 -9.96 -1.43
C VAL A 32 16.00 -9.37 -2.30
N MET A 33 15.98 -8.07 -2.55
CA MET A 33 17.04 -7.39 -3.32
C MET A 33 18.40 -7.48 -2.62
N GLY A 34 18.42 -7.39 -1.28
CA GLY A 34 19.62 -7.62 -0.48
C GLY A 34 20.19 -9.02 -0.68
N THR A 35 19.36 -10.06 -0.59
CA THR A 35 19.78 -11.45 -0.82
C THR A 35 20.31 -11.67 -2.24
N ILE A 36 19.68 -11.06 -3.25
CA ILE A 36 20.12 -11.19 -4.65
C ILE A 36 21.47 -10.52 -4.88
N ASN A 37 21.69 -9.34 -4.31
CA ASN A 37 22.98 -8.67 -4.40
C ASN A 37 24.09 -9.46 -3.68
N GLN A 38 23.76 -10.17 -2.60
CA GLN A 38 24.71 -11.08 -1.93
C GLN A 38 24.98 -12.34 -2.76
N LEU A 39 23.97 -12.84 -3.49
CA LEU A 39 24.09 -14.02 -4.35
C LEU A 39 25.17 -13.82 -5.42
N GLU A 40 25.33 -12.61 -5.96
CA GLU A 40 26.38 -12.24 -6.92
C GLU A 40 27.80 -12.54 -6.40
N SER A 41 28.01 -12.45 -5.08
CA SER A 41 29.33 -12.70 -4.46
C SER A 41 29.70 -14.18 -4.36
N VAL A 42 28.69 -15.07 -4.42
CA VAL A 42 28.86 -16.53 -4.28
C VAL A 42 28.53 -17.29 -5.57
N TRP A 43 27.81 -16.67 -6.51
CA TRP A 43 27.39 -17.25 -7.78
C TRP A 43 27.45 -16.18 -8.88
N SER A 44 28.41 -16.31 -9.79
CA SER A 44 28.77 -15.27 -10.78
C SER A 44 28.85 -15.77 -12.23
N ASP A 45 28.22 -16.91 -12.53
CA ASP A 45 28.15 -17.42 -13.89
C ASP A 45 27.09 -16.70 -14.75
N LYS A 46 26.95 -17.13 -16.00
CA LYS A 46 25.97 -16.57 -16.93
C LYS A 46 24.52 -16.74 -16.43
N ALA A 47 24.20 -17.88 -15.81
CA ALA A 47 22.86 -18.14 -15.30
C ALA A 47 22.53 -17.25 -14.08
N ALA A 48 23.53 -16.98 -13.23
CA ALA A 48 23.41 -16.02 -12.13
C ALA A 48 23.06 -14.61 -12.65
N LYS A 49 23.76 -14.18 -13.71
CA LYS A 49 23.51 -12.89 -14.35
C LYS A 49 22.11 -12.81 -14.96
N ASP A 50 21.70 -13.83 -15.71
CA ASP A 50 20.37 -13.90 -16.32
C ASP A 50 19.26 -13.88 -15.24
N PHE A 51 19.47 -14.56 -14.10
CA PHE A 51 18.56 -14.51 -12.96
C PHE A 51 18.51 -13.12 -12.30
N MET A 52 19.65 -12.48 -12.05
CA MET A 52 19.70 -11.13 -11.47
C MET A 52 19.02 -10.10 -12.37
N ASP A 53 19.23 -10.19 -13.68
CA ASP A 53 18.61 -9.31 -14.66
C ASP A 53 17.08 -9.51 -14.69
N GLN A 54 16.60 -10.76 -14.56
CA GLN A 54 15.16 -11.03 -14.41
C GLN A 54 14.58 -10.38 -13.16
N VAL A 55 15.22 -10.53 -11.99
CA VAL A 55 14.66 -9.95 -10.75
C VAL A 55 14.71 -8.42 -10.77
N ARG A 56 15.81 -7.82 -11.25
CA ARG A 56 15.89 -6.37 -11.48
C ARG A 56 14.81 -5.90 -12.46
N GLY A 57 14.51 -6.70 -13.49
CA GLY A 57 13.41 -6.45 -14.42
C GLY A 57 12.02 -6.46 -13.78
N MET A 58 11.85 -7.12 -12.63
CA MET A 58 10.59 -7.15 -11.87
C MET A 58 10.43 -5.95 -10.92
N GLU A 59 11.51 -5.25 -10.58
CA GLU A 59 11.51 -4.08 -9.67
C GLU A 59 10.45 -3.02 -10.04
N PRO A 60 10.23 -2.65 -11.32
CA PRO A 60 9.19 -1.71 -11.70
C PRO A 60 7.77 -2.22 -11.38
N THR A 61 7.54 -3.53 -11.48
CA THR A 61 6.24 -4.15 -11.16
C THR A 61 6.00 -4.12 -9.66
N PHE A 62 7.02 -4.45 -8.87
CA PHE A 62 6.93 -4.36 -7.41
C PHE A 62 6.68 -2.93 -6.94
N LYS A 63 7.38 -1.95 -7.53
CA LYS A 63 7.15 -0.54 -7.23
C LYS A 63 5.71 -0.11 -7.54
N LYS A 64 5.17 -0.47 -8.70
CA LYS A 64 3.78 -0.20 -9.06
C LYS A 64 2.78 -0.81 -8.08
N PHE A 65 3.07 -2.01 -7.57
CA PHE A 65 2.25 -2.65 -6.56
C PHE A 65 2.25 -1.86 -5.24
N GLY A 66 3.43 -1.45 -4.76
CA GLY A 66 3.55 -0.59 -3.57
C GLY A 66 2.83 0.75 -3.75
N GLU A 67 2.91 1.36 -4.92
CA GLU A 67 2.17 2.58 -5.28
C GLU A 67 0.64 2.36 -5.29
N ALA A 68 0.17 1.19 -5.75
CA ALA A 68 -1.25 0.84 -5.72
C ALA A 68 -1.77 0.67 -4.29
N LEU A 69 -1.01 0.02 -3.40
CA LEU A 69 -1.36 -0.10 -1.98
C LEU A 69 -1.41 1.27 -1.29
N GLU A 70 -0.43 2.13 -1.59
CA GLU A 70 -0.41 3.52 -1.10
C GLU A 70 -1.65 4.30 -1.56
N GLY A 71 -1.99 4.20 -2.85
CA GLY A 71 -3.16 4.84 -3.43
C GLY A 71 -4.47 4.37 -2.79
N LEU A 72 -4.59 3.07 -2.57
CA LEU A 72 -5.77 2.47 -1.92
C LEU A 72 -5.91 2.95 -0.47
N SER A 73 -4.83 2.91 0.32
CA SER A 73 -4.82 3.41 1.70
C SER A 73 -5.24 4.87 1.77
N LYS A 74 -4.61 5.74 0.96
CA LYS A 74 -4.95 7.17 0.88
C LYS A 74 -6.39 7.40 0.49
N HIS A 75 -6.91 6.64 -0.47
CA HIS A 75 -8.29 6.75 -0.89
C HIS A 75 -9.25 6.42 0.26
N MET A 76 -9.03 5.32 0.98
CA MET A 76 -9.87 4.90 2.11
C MET A 76 -9.86 5.93 3.25
N ILE A 77 -8.70 6.45 3.60
CA ILE A 77 -8.56 7.50 4.62
C ILE A 77 -9.25 8.80 4.18
N ASN A 78 -9.05 9.23 2.92
CA ASN A 78 -9.67 10.43 2.39
C ASN A 78 -11.20 10.33 2.34
N VAL A 79 -11.73 9.17 1.94
CA VAL A 79 -13.17 8.91 1.93
C VAL A 79 -13.71 8.98 3.35
N SER A 80 -13.04 8.36 4.32
CA SER A 80 -13.43 8.47 5.73
C SER A 80 -13.51 9.91 6.21
N ASN A 81 -12.45 10.70 5.97
CA ASN A 81 -12.38 12.10 6.44
C ASN A 81 -13.47 12.97 5.79
N LYS A 82 -13.71 12.81 4.47
CA LYS A 82 -14.75 13.58 3.76
C LYS A 82 -16.16 13.28 4.26
N TYR A 83 -16.44 12.02 4.57
CA TYR A 83 -17.76 11.67 5.10
C TYR A 83 -17.94 12.10 6.56
N GLU A 84 -16.89 12.06 7.37
CA GLU A 84 -16.90 12.63 8.73
C GLU A 84 -17.21 14.13 8.70
N GLU A 85 -16.53 14.88 7.81
CA GLU A 85 -16.76 16.31 7.61
C GLU A 85 -18.20 16.60 7.16
N LEU A 86 -18.70 15.85 6.17
CA LEU A 86 -20.09 15.99 5.70
C LEU A 86 -21.10 15.72 6.82
N SER A 87 -20.90 14.67 7.61
CA SER A 87 -21.76 14.34 8.74
C SER A 87 -21.81 15.47 9.77
N ASN A 88 -20.64 16.02 10.13
CA ASN A 88 -20.54 17.13 11.07
C ASN A 88 -21.22 18.41 10.56
N ASN A 89 -21.10 18.69 9.25
CA ASN A 89 -21.75 19.83 8.61
C ASN A 89 -23.28 19.67 8.57
N VAL A 90 -23.80 18.47 8.30
CA VAL A 90 -25.25 18.21 8.35
C VAL A 90 -25.82 18.37 9.76
N ILE A 91 -25.14 17.82 10.78
CA ILE A 91 -25.57 17.93 12.19
C ILE A 91 -25.59 19.39 12.65
N SER A 92 -24.59 20.19 12.27
CA SER A 92 -24.53 21.62 12.63
C SER A 92 -25.59 22.44 11.90
N SER A 93 -25.90 22.10 10.65
CA SER A 93 -26.96 22.76 9.86
C SER A 93 -28.37 22.51 10.37
N GLN A 94 -28.62 21.38 11.05
CA GLN A 94 -29.92 21.03 11.63
C GLN A 94 -30.16 21.65 13.02
N LYS A 95 -29.14 22.28 13.61
CA LYS A 95 -29.24 22.97 14.90
C LYS A 95 -29.63 24.45 14.78
N PHE A 96 -29.87 24.94 13.57
CA PHE A 96 -30.35 26.28 13.26
C PHE A 96 -31.71 26.23 12.57
#